data_AF-A0A2E9WGN6-F1
#
_entry.id   AF-A0A2E9WGN6-F1
#
_cell.length_a   1.000
_cell.length_b   1.000
_cell.length_c   1.000
_cell.angle_alpha   90.00
_cell.angle_beta   90.00
_cell.angle_gamma   90.00
#
_symmetry.space_group_name_H-M   'P 1'
#
loop_
_entity.id
_entity.type
_entity.pdbx_description
1 polymer ?
#
loop_
_entity_poly.entity_id
_entity_poly.type
_entity_poly.pdbx_seq_one_letter_code
_entity_poly.pdbx_strand_id
1 'polypeptide(L)'
;MLKRTSTLRLSLAALLVFALLLPGAATSYHTGIGGEQNNAGEVIEDVAKEGCLCHNTEADNTVQVILDEVPYGWAEGETYTMHLQLIGGPEAGGAWTGGFSMRVSEGSLGGEDVQNWEGDLTTLTQIEASANVADRMWVIDWTAPAAGTGAVTFWITGNSVNGDAIPGADDRWNQLFFTLPENDGASPAGLRTLFAGDGNVQAPEPDHHGVDLHHMGAKLRAHWLGLLGFGAVIVVVAFAGFLLRYGFSTSYQGRSNQLRLRYHLNRRGDQ
;
A
#
# COMPACT_ATOMS: atom_id res chain seq x y z
N MET A 1 -56.70 42.55 5.78
CA MET A 1 -55.38 42.37 5.11
C MET A 1 -54.38 41.85 6.15
N LEU A 2 -53.31 41.15 5.75
CA LEU A 2 -52.30 40.42 6.58
C LEU A 2 -52.57 38.92 6.84
N LYS A 3 -52.37 38.07 5.82
CA LYS A 3 -52.03 36.64 6.01
C LYS A 3 -50.96 36.11 5.03
N ARG A 4 -50.27 36.99 4.29
CA ARG A 4 -49.37 36.58 3.17
C ARG A 4 -47.87 36.59 3.49
N THR A 5 -47.46 37.06 4.68
CA THR A 5 -46.03 37.26 5.01
C THR A 5 -45.40 36.08 5.76
N SER A 6 -46.16 35.30 6.51
CA SER A 6 -45.64 34.15 7.29
C SER A 6 -45.27 32.97 6.39
N THR A 7 -46.14 32.62 5.44
CA THR A 7 -45.90 31.50 4.51
C THR A 7 -44.71 31.76 3.59
N LEU A 8 -44.48 33.01 3.19
CA LEU A 8 -43.34 33.41 2.37
C LEU A 8 -42.00 33.29 3.13
N ARG A 9 -41.98 33.62 4.44
CA ARG A 9 -40.77 33.53 5.27
C ARG A 9 -40.41 32.08 5.61
N LEU A 10 -41.41 31.24 5.87
CA LEU A 10 -41.24 29.80 6.09
C LEU A 10 -40.73 29.09 4.83
N SER A 11 -41.26 29.45 3.66
CA SER A 11 -40.77 28.91 2.38
C SER A 11 -39.36 29.41 2.05
N LEU A 12 -39.03 30.68 2.31
CA LEU A 12 -37.66 31.19 2.14
C LEU A 12 -36.66 30.49 3.07
N ALA A 13 -37.04 30.28 4.34
CA ALA A 13 -36.20 29.59 5.31
C ALA A 13 -36.00 28.11 4.95
N ALA A 14 -37.05 27.42 4.49
CA ALA A 14 -36.96 26.06 4.02
C ALA A 14 -36.08 25.94 2.75
N LEU A 15 -36.17 26.93 1.85
CA LEU A 15 -35.34 26.96 0.63
C LEU A 15 -33.87 27.27 0.95
N LEU A 16 -33.61 28.12 1.94
CA LEU A 16 -32.26 28.38 2.44
C LEU A 16 -31.66 27.13 3.12
N VAL A 17 -32.44 26.46 3.98
CA VAL A 17 -32.02 25.20 4.62
C VAL A 17 -31.80 24.10 3.58
N PHE A 18 -32.67 23.98 2.57
CA PHE A 18 -32.48 23.04 1.47
C PHE A 18 -31.25 23.37 0.63
N ALA A 19 -30.98 24.66 0.36
CA ALA A 19 -29.78 25.10 -0.32
C ALA A 19 -28.50 24.87 0.50
N LEU A 20 -28.57 24.95 1.82
CA LEU A 20 -27.48 24.61 2.76
C LEU A 20 -27.29 23.09 2.94
N LEU A 21 -28.29 22.28 2.56
CA LEU A 21 -28.26 20.81 2.56
C LEU A 21 -27.88 20.24 1.20
N LEU A 22 -27.70 21.07 0.17
CA LEU A 22 -27.00 20.66 -1.05
C LEU A 22 -25.53 20.47 -0.64
N PRO A 23 -24.99 19.25 -0.61
CA PRO A 23 -23.56 19.10 -0.44
C PRO A 23 -22.90 19.93 -1.54
N GLY A 24 -21.99 20.83 -1.16
CA GLY A 24 -21.07 21.42 -2.12
C GLY A 24 -20.43 20.24 -2.84
N ALA A 25 -20.57 20.17 -4.15
CA ALA A 25 -19.87 19.18 -4.96
C ALA A 25 -18.38 19.52 -4.91
N ALA A 26 -17.72 19.17 -3.81
CA ALA A 26 -16.28 19.06 -3.74
C ALA A 26 -15.95 17.81 -4.54
N THR A 27 -15.67 17.99 -5.83
CA THR A 27 -15.20 16.92 -6.68
C THR A 27 -13.73 16.69 -6.34
N SER A 28 -13.39 15.53 -5.79
CA SER A 28 -12.00 15.08 -5.84
C SER A 28 -11.61 14.94 -7.32
N TYR A 29 -10.47 15.47 -7.73
CA TYR A 29 -9.99 15.42 -9.12
C TYR A 29 -9.36 14.07 -9.45
N HIS A 30 -10.09 12.99 -9.14
CA HIS A 30 -9.64 11.61 -9.41
C HIS A 30 -9.59 11.31 -10.92
N THR A 31 -10.23 12.13 -11.75
CA THR A 31 -10.22 12.04 -13.22
C THR A 31 -9.05 12.78 -13.87
N GLY A 32 -8.06 13.26 -13.10
CA GLY A 32 -6.91 14.01 -13.62
C GLY A 32 -7.00 15.51 -13.36
N ILE A 33 -5.84 16.17 -13.34
CA ILE A 33 -5.68 17.61 -13.05
C ILE A 33 -4.44 18.18 -13.76
N GLY A 34 -4.51 19.44 -14.20
CA GLY A 34 -3.39 20.17 -14.79
C GLY A 34 -3.70 21.65 -15.02
N GLY A 35 -2.72 22.37 -15.58
CA GLY A 35 -2.88 23.77 -15.97
C GLY A 35 -3.17 24.72 -14.81
N GLU A 36 -3.82 25.84 -15.10
CA GLU A 36 -4.19 26.84 -14.11
C GLU A 36 -5.24 26.28 -13.14
N GLN A 37 -5.06 26.52 -11.84
CA GLN A 37 -6.04 26.17 -10.82
C GLN A 37 -6.30 27.36 -9.92
N ASN A 38 -7.57 27.54 -9.56
CA ASN A 38 -8.03 28.55 -8.62
C ASN A 38 -8.71 27.87 -7.44
N ASN A 39 -8.18 28.09 -6.24
CA ASN A 39 -8.81 27.63 -5.02
C ASN A 39 -8.79 28.74 -3.96
N ALA A 40 -9.95 29.01 -3.35
CA ALA A 40 -10.10 29.98 -2.26
C ALA A 40 -9.51 31.39 -2.51
N GLY A 41 -9.37 31.82 -3.77
CA GLY A 41 -8.80 33.11 -4.14
C GLY A 41 -7.29 33.11 -4.38
N GLU A 42 -6.64 31.96 -4.24
CA GLU A 42 -5.27 31.70 -4.71
C GLU A 42 -5.32 31.08 -6.10
N VAL A 43 -4.36 31.46 -6.96
CA VAL A 43 -4.24 30.99 -8.33
C VAL A 43 -2.81 30.51 -8.54
N ILE A 44 -2.68 29.30 -9.10
CA ILE A 44 -1.45 28.78 -9.69
C ILE A 44 -1.65 28.67 -11.19
N GLU A 45 -0.61 28.93 -11.97
CA GLU A 45 -0.68 28.92 -13.44
C GLU A 45 -0.55 27.50 -13.99
N ASP A 46 0.13 26.60 -13.26
CA ASP A 46 0.38 25.23 -13.70
C ASP A 46 0.59 24.25 -12.53
N VAL A 47 -0.35 23.33 -12.32
CA VAL A 47 -0.27 22.29 -11.27
C VAL A 47 1.05 21.52 -11.30
N ALA A 48 1.55 21.19 -12.49
CA ALA A 48 2.80 20.43 -12.60
C ALA A 48 4.01 21.22 -12.07
N LYS A 49 4.00 22.55 -12.20
CA LYS A 49 5.11 23.43 -11.83
C LYS A 49 5.00 24.00 -10.43
N GLU A 50 3.79 24.27 -9.96
CA GLU A 50 3.55 25.06 -8.74
C GLU A 50 2.90 24.25 -7.61
N GLY A 51 2.43 23.04 -7.91
CA GLY A 51 1.91 22.13 -6.91
C GLY A 51 0.39 22.07 -6.94
N CYS A 52 -0.22 21.80 -5.79
CA CYS A 52 -1.68 21.68 -5.68
C CYS A 52 -2.21 22.64 -4.62
N LEU A 53 -3.25 23.40 -4.96
CA LEU A 53 -3.93 24.30 -4.01
C LEU A 53 -5.09 23.63 -3.26
N CYS A 54 -5.52 22.43 -3.65
CA CYS A 54 -6.76 21.82 -3.12
C CYS A 54 -6.61 21.28 -1.70
N HIS A 55 -5.39 20.98 -1.26
CA HIS A 55 -5.12 20.27 -0.01
C HIS A 55 -4.21 21.11 0.90
N ASN A 56 -2.91 20.83 0.90
CA ASN A 56 -1.89 21.64 1.57
C ASN A 56 -1.30 22.67 0.60
N THR A 57 -0.92 23.84 1.10
CA THR A 57 -0.30 24.90 0.28
C THR A 57 1.19 24.68 0.03
N GLU A 58 1.81 23.73 0.74
CA GLU A 58 3.25 23.47 0.69
C GLU A 58 3.52 21.99 0.39
N ALA A 59 4.65 21.73 -0.27
CA ALA A 59 5.13 20.38 -0.53
C ALA A 59 5.52 19.67 0.78
N ASP A 60 5.27 18.35 0.85
CA ASP A 60 5.57 17.51 2.01
C ASP A 60 6.44 16.31 1.59
N ASN A 61 7.63 16.23 2.18
CA ASN A 61 8.61 15.18 1.89
C ASN A 61 8.21 13.76 2.35
N THR A 62 7.13 13.62 3.11
CA THR A 62 6.52 12.32 3.42
C THR A 62 5.89 11.67 2.19
N VAL A 63 5.56 12.45 1.17
CA VAL A 63 5.20 11.95 -0.16
C VAL A 63 6.48 11.92 -1.00
N GLN A 64 6.81 10.74 -1.52
CA GLN A 64 7.95 10.59 -2.40
C GLN A 64 7.48 10.38 -3.83
N VAL A 65 7.98 11.23 -4.74
CA VAL A 65 7.75 11.14 -6.17
C VAL A 65 8.95 10.45 -6.79
N ILE A 66 8.77 9.24 -7.32
CA ILE A 66 9.84 8.42 -7.89
C ILE A 66 9.58 8.27 -9.38
N LEU A 67 10.56 8.61 -10.20
CA LEU A 67 10.55 8.36 -11.63
C LEU A 67 11.70 7.43 -11.99
N ASP A 68 11.37 6.21 -12.41
CA ASP A 68 12.34 5.21 -12.81
C ASP A 68 12.51 5.13 -14.32
N GLU A 69 13.62 4.53 -14.75
CA GLU A 69 14.02 4.38 -16.16
C GLU A 69 14.24 5.72 -16.89
N VAL A 70 14.65 6.77 -16.17
CA VAL A 70 14.96 8.07 -16.75
C VAL A 70 16.28 7.99 -17.52
N PRO A 71 16.35 8.39 -18.80
CA PRO A 71 17.61 8.41 -19.54
C PRO A 71 18.55 9.50 -19.03
N TYR A 72 19.86 9.39 -19.34
CA TYR A 72 20.82 10.45 -19.02
C TYR A 72 20.80 11.66 -19.96
N GLY A 73 20.31 11.44 -21.19
CA GLY A 73 20.10 12.45 -22.22
C GLY A 73 19.15 11.89 -23.28
N TRP A 74 18.65 12.73 -24.16
CA TRP A 74 17.67 12.33 -25.18
C TRP A 74 18.25 12.39 -26.60
N ALA A 75 17.71 11.58 -27.50
CA ALA A 75 17.97 11.63 -28.93
C ALA A 75 16.68 11.90 -29.71
N GLU A 76 16.78 12.59 -30.84
CA GLU A 76 15.65 13.05 -31.64
C GLU A 76 14.65 11.94 -31.95
N GLY A 77 13.37 12.19 -31.64
CA GLY A 77 12.24 11.31 -31.97
C GLY A 77 12.21 9.97 -31.23
N GLU A 78 13.17 9.68 -30.35
CA GLU A 78 13.14 8.50 -29.50
C GLU A 78 12.03 8.61 -28.45
N THR A 79 11.36 7.48 -28.18
CA THR A 79 10.37 7.38 -27.12
C THR A 79 10.98 6.66 -25.92
N TYR A 80 10.91 7.30 -24.76
CA TYR A 80 11.38 6.78 -23.49
C TYR A 80 10.20 6.42 -22.61
N THR A 81 10.08 5.14 -22.28
CA THR A 81 9.14 4.65 -21.27
C THR A 81 9.77 4.82 -19.89
N MET A 82 9.03 5.43 -18.98
CA MET A 82 9.44 5.72 -17.60
C MET A 82 8.32 5.29 -16.65
N HIS A 83 8.70 4.97 -15.41
CA HIS A 83 7.75 4.51 -14.40
C HIS A 83 7.63 5.55 -13.29
N LEU A 84 6.47 6.18 -13.17
CA LEU A 84 6.16 7.11 -12.09
C LEU A 84 5.51 6.33 -10.94
N GLN A 85 6.04 6.46 -9.73
CA GLN A 85 5.46 5.89 -8.53
C GLN A 85 5.41 6.91 -7.39
N LEU A 86 4.30 6.90 -6.65
CA LEU A 86 4.13 7.68 -5.43
C LEU A 86 4.11 6.76 -4.21
N ILE A 87 4.96 7.05 -3.22
CA ILE A 87 4.98 6.32 -1.95
C ILE A 87 4.91 7.27 -0.76
N GLY A 88 4.43 6.76 0.37
CA GLY A 88 4.24 7.54 1.59
C GLY A 88 2.97 8.40 1.55
N GLY A 89 3.00 9.52 2.27
CA GLY A 89 1.82 10.37 2.51
C GLY A 89 0.82 9.76 3.51
N PRO A 90 -0.44 10.20 3.50
CA PRO A 90 -1.49 9.65 4.36
C PRO A 90 -1.76 8.17 4.09
N GLU A 91 -2.18 7.46 5.14
CA GLU A 91 -2.68 6.09 5.05
C GLU A 91 -3.88 6.02 4.10
N ALA A 92 -3.86 5.04 3.20
CA ALA A 92 -4.93 4.81 2.24
C ALA A 92 -6.16 4.22 2.94
N GLY A 93 -7.19 5.03 3.15
CA GLY A 93 -8.46 4.61 3.76
C GLY A 93 -9.60 4.36 2.77
N GLY A 94 -9.40 4.61 1.47
CA GLY A 94 -10.44 4.58 0.45
C GLY A 94 -9.94 4.40 -0.98
N ALA A 95 -10.77 4.83 -1.93
CA ALA A 95 -10.47 4.83 -3.36
C ALA A 95 -9.73 6.11 -3.79
N TRP A 96 -9.08 6.08 -4.95
CA TRP A 96 -8.43 7.26 -5.55
C TRP A 96 -7.40 7.93 -4.64
N THR A 97 -6.48 7.13 -4.13
CA THR A 97 -5.54 7.57 -3.07
C THR A 97 -4.30 8.25 -3.61
N GLY A 98 -4.18 8.41 -4.93
CA GLY A 98 -3.07 9.11 -5.56
C GLY A 98 -3.41 9.69 -6.93
N GLY A 99 -2.56 10.61 -7.37
CA GLY A 99 -2.65 11.23 -8.69
C GLY A 99 -1.43 12.11 -8.97
N PHE A 100 -1.28 12.59 -10.19
CA PHE A 100 -0.17 13.42 -10.60
C PHE A 100 -0.57 14.46 -11.67
N SER A 101 0.25 15.51 -11.77
CA SER A 101 0.26 16.40 -12.93
C SER A 101 1.69 16.54 -13.42
N MET A 102 1.91 16.27 -14.69
CA MET A 102 3.22 16.33 -15.34
C MET A 102 3.19 17.33 -16.48
N ARG A 103 4.28 18.07 -16.65
CA ARG A 103 4.56 18.86 -17.85
C ARG A 103 6.00 18.67 -18.30
N VAL A 104 6.20 18.68 -19.62
CA VAL A 104 7.51 18.84 -20.26
C VAL A 104 7.59 20.18 -20.98
N SER A 105 8.79 20.74 -21.10
CA SER A 105 8.98 21.95 -21.90
C SER A 105 8.80 21.69 -23.38
N GLU A 106 9.17 20.49 -23.84
CA GLU A 106 9.22 20.09 -25.25
C GLU A 106 9.04 18.57 -25.39
N GLY A 107 8.67 18.12 -26.58
CA GLY A 107 8.31 16.72 -26.85
C GLY A 107 6.84 16.43 -26.56
N SER A 108 6.47 15.15 -26.56
CA SER A 108 5.08 14.73 -26.32
C SER A 108 5.01 13.60 -25.29
N LEU A 109 4.13 13.76 -24.31
CA LEU A 109 3.80 12.77 -23.30
C LEU A 109 2.62 11.90 -23.72
N GLY A 110 2.63 10.66 -23.27
CA GLY A 110 1.56 9.68 -23.43
C GLY A 110 1.76 8.48 -22.51
N GLY A 111 1.06 7.40 -22.79
CA GLY A 111 1.15 6.14 -22.05
C GLY A 111 -0.18 5.39 -22.04
N GLU A 112 -0.20 4.24 -21.36
CA GLU A 112 -1.41 3.48 -21.06
C GLU A 112 -2.06 4.01 -19.78
N ASP A 113 -3.40 4.04 -19.74
CA ASP A 113 -4.18 4.48 -18.58
C ASP A 113 -3.80 5.86 -18.02
N VAL A 114 -3.40 6.77 -18.91
CA VAL A 114 -3.11 8.18 -18.64
C VAL A 114 -3.73 9.04 -19.74
N GLN A 115 -3.78 10.35 -19.53
CA GLN A 115 -4.30 11.29 -20.52
C GLN A 115 -3.53 12.62 -20.51
N ASN A 116 -3.47 13.27 -21.67
CA ASN A 116 -2.98 14.64 -21.77
C ASN A 116 -4.03 15.61 -21.19
N TRP A 117 -3.58 16.63 -20.45
CA TRP A 117 -4.50 17.63 -19.90
C TRP A 117 -5.02 18.53 -21.04
N GLU A 118 -6.34 18.55 -21.22
CA GLU A 118 -7.02 19.34 -22.27
C GLU A 118 -6.47 19.12 -23.70
N GLY A 119 -5.86 17.96 -23.95
CA GLY A 119 -5.24 17.63 -25.24
C GLY A 119 -3.87 18.28 -25.49
N ASP A 120 -3.28 18.97 -24.50
CA ASP A 120 -1.90 19.48 -24.58
C ASP A 120 -0.91 18.33 -24.45
N LEU A 121 -0.29 17.95 -25.56
CA LEU A 121 0.69 16.85 -25.63
C LEU A 121 1.91 17.06 -24.73
N THR A 122 2.18 18.28 -24.27
CA THR A 122 3.28 18.55 -23.34
C THR A 122 2.90 18.30 -21.88
N THR A 123 1.68 17.84 -21.62
CA THR A 123 1.16 17.57 -20.28
C THR A 123 0.64 16.14 -20.14
N LEU A 124 0.62 15.62 -18.91
CA LEU A 124 0.07 14.30 -18.63
C LEU A 124 -0.50 14.24 -17.21
N THR A 125 -1.60 13.51 -17.05
CA THR A 125 -2.24 13.26 -15.76
C THR A 125 -2.92 11.89 -15.77
N GLN A 126 -3.30 11.42 -14.59
CA GLN A 126 -4.02 10.17 -14.40
C GLN A 126 -5.45 10.22 -14.98
N ILE A 127 -6.01 9.05 -15.25
CA ILE A 127 -7.46 8.84 -15.40
C ILE A 127 -8.03 8.19 -14.14
N GLU A 128 -9.35 8.21 -13.99
CA GLU A 128 -10.06 7.62 -12.85
C GLU A 128 -9.66 6.17 -12.53
N ALA A 129 -9.52 5.34 -13.56
CA ALA A 129 -9.14 3.93 -13.39
C ALA A 129 -7.74 3.80 -12.76
N SER A 130 -6.76 4.51 -13.33
CA SER A 130 -5.36 4.50 -12.86
C SER A 130 -5.17 5.18 -11.49
N ALA A 131 -6.06 6.09 -11.11
CA ALA A 131 -6.05 6.69 -9.77
C ALA A 131 -6.56 5.70 -8.71
N ASN A 132 -7.39 4.73 -9.10
CA ASN A 132 -8.05 3.78 -8.21
C ASN A 132 -7.27 2.47 -8.03
N VAL A 133 -5.93 2.56 -7.94
CA VAL A 133 -5.05 1.41 -7.73
C VAL A 133 -4.20 1.64 -6.49
N ALA A 134 -3.93 0.57 -5.74
CA ALA A 134 -3.22 0.65 -4.47
C ALA A 134 -1.74 1.04 -4.63
N ASP A 135 -1.12 0.65 -5.74
CA ASP A 135 0.33 0.80 -5.95
C ASP A 135 0.76 2.22 -6.35
N ARG A 136 -0.22 3.09 -6.67
CA ARG A 136 -0.03 4.50 -7.11
C ARG A 136 1.11 4.63 -8.12
N MET A 137 1.03 3.84 -9.19
CA MET A 137 2.06 3.72 -10.23
C MET A 137 1.46 3.96 -11.61
N TRP A 138 2.19 4.66 -12.46
CA TRP A 138 1.84 4.95 -13.85
C TRP A 138 3.04 4.69 -14.77
N VAL A 139 2.76 4.15 -15.95
CA VAL A 139 3.74 3.98 -17.03
C VAL A 139 3.57 5.13 -18.00
N ILE A 140 4.66 5.83 -18.27
CA ILE A 140 4.67 7.09 -19.00
C ILE A 140 5.59 6.98 -20.19
N ASP A 141 5.09 7.33 -21.35
CA ASP A 141 5.89 7.44 -22.57
C ASP A 141 6.16 8.91 -22.85
N TRP A 142 7.42 9.27 -23.06
CA TRP A 142 7.81 10.58 -23.55
C TRP A 142 8.59 10.45 -24.86
N THR A 143 8.05 11.06 -25.91
CA THR A 143 8.72 11.15 -27.22
C THR A 143 9.49 12.46 -27.31
N ALA A 144 10.78 12.35 -27.55
CA ALA A 144 11.70 13.49 -27.63
C ALA A 144 11.40 14.41 -28.83
N PRO A 145 11.66 15.71 -28.69
CA PRO A 145 11.45 16.69 -29.77
C PRO A 145 12.48 16.53 -30.91
N ALA A 146 12.38 17.41 -31.91
CA ALA A 146 13.35 17.50 -33.00
C ALA A 146 14.77 17.85 -32.49
N ALA A 147 15.80 17.44 -33.24
CA ALA A 147 17.18 17.79 -32.91
C ALA A 147 17.41 19.32 -32.95
N GLY A 148 18.27 19.82 -32.08
CA GLY A 148 18.60 21.23 -31.90
C GLY A 148 17.69 21.99 -30.94
N THR A 149 16.72 21.32 -30.32
CA THR A 149 15.84 21.91 -29.29
C THR A 149 16.58 22.20 -27.99
N GLY A 150 17.65 21.47 -27.68
CA GLY A 150 18.43 21.64 -26.45
C GLY A 150 17.82 20.93 -25.24
N ALA A 151 18.08 21.43 -24.04
CA ALA A 151 17.68 20.70 -22.83
C ALA A 151 16.15 20.74 -22.61
N VAL A 152 15.54 19.59 -22.32
CA VAL A 152 14.11 19.48 -22.01
C VAL A 152 13.91 19.41 -20.51
N THR A 153 12.96 20.18 -20.00
CA THR A 153 12.68 20.25 -18.57
C THR A 153 11.38 19.53 -18.24
N PHE A 154 11.39 18.77 -17.14
CA PHE A 154 10.27 18.01 -16.63
C PHE A 154 9.85 18.58 -15.27
N TRP A 155 8.55 18.73 -15.11
CA TRP A 155 7.90 19.10 -13.85
C TRP A 155 6.84 18.06 -13.53
N ILE A 156 6.86 17.54 -12.31
CA ILE A 156 5.94 16.50 -11.87
C ILE A 156 5.49 16.87 -10.46
N THR A 157 4.19 17.08 -10.28
CA THR A 157 3.55 17.14 -8.97
C THR A 157 2.84 15.83 -8.72
N GLY A 158 3.18 15.13 -7.64
CA GLY A 158 2.51 13.92 -7.19
C GLY A 158 1.69 14.18 -5.93
N ASN A 159 0.43 13.74 -5.91
CA ASN A 159 -0.48 13.87 -4.79
C ASN A 159 -0.78 12.49 -4.17
N SER A 160 -0.79 12.43 -2.85
CA SER A 160 -1.15 11.27 -2.04
C SER A 160 -2.24 11.68 -1.05
N VAL A 161 -3.39 11.06 -1.17
CA VAL A 161 -4.60 11.40 -0.39
C VAL A 161 -5.12 10.19 0.37
N ASN A 162 -5.90 10.45 1.42
CA ASN A 162 -6.46 9.40 2.27
C ASN A 162 -7.65 8.64 1.64
N GLY A 163 -8.24 9.20 0.57
CA GLY A 163 -9.37 8.61 -0.17
C GLY A 163 -10.74 8.81 0.50
N ASP A 164 -10.89 9.78 1.42
CA ASP A 164 -12.17 10.12 2.05
C ASP A 164 -13.08 11.03 1.20
N ALA A 165 -12.61 11.41 0.00
CA ALA A 165 -13.24 12.32 -0.95
C ALA A 165 -13.46 13.75 -0.41
N ILE A 166 -12.76 14.14 0.65
CA ILE A 166 -12.81 15.45 1.27
C ILE A 166 -11.40 16.04 1.24
N PRO A 167 -11.17 17.18 0.56
CA PRO A 167 -9.87 17.83 0.62
C PRO A 167 -9.54 18.20 2.08
N GLY A 168 -8.47 17.62 2.62
CA GLY A 168 -8.09 17.78 4.02
C GLY A 168 -6.61 18.07 4.23
N ALA A 169 -6.25 18.43 5.46
CA ALA A 169 -4.86 18.67 5.85
C ALA A 169 -3.99 17.40 5.81
N ASP A 170 -4.63 16.22 5.80
CA ASP A 170 -3.94 14.94 5.72
C ASP A 170 -3.49 14.61 4.29
N ASP A 171 -4.07 15.25 3.29
CA ASP A 171 -3.73 15.07 1.88
C ASP A 171 -2.47 15.84 1.53
N ARG A 172 -1.47 15.15 1.01
CA ARG A 172 -0.11 15.68 0.85
C ARG A 172 0.35 15.53 -0.58
N TRP A 173 1.20 16.45 -1.02
CA TRP A 173 1.82 16.38 -2.34
C TRP A 173 3.30 16.73 -2.26
N ASN A 174 4.05 16.30 -3.27
CA ASN A 174 5.45 16.68 -3.44
C ASN A 174 5.77 16.81 -4.94
N GLN A 175 6.94 17.33 -5.25
CA GLN A 175 7.34 17.65 -6.62
C GLN A 175 8.72 17.10 -6.99
N LEU A 176 8.81 16.60 -8.22
CA LEU A 176 10.06 16.25 -8.88
C LEU A 176 10.28 17.18 -10.08
N PHE A 177 11.45 17.80 -10.12
CA PHE A 177 11.89 18.69 -11.19
C PHE A 177 13.28 18.27 -11.67
N PHE A 178 13.45 18.13 -12.98
CA PHE A 178 14.75 17.84 -13.57
C PHE A 178 14.83 18.30 -15.03
N THR A 179 16.06 18.36 -15.53
CA THR A 179 16.36 18.71 -16.92
C THR A 179 17.13 17.56 -17.58
N LEU A 180 16.73 17.22 -18.81
CA LEU A 180 17.34 16.19 -19.63
C LEU A 180 18.07 16.85 -20.81
N PRO A 181 19.40 16.72 -20.90
CA PRO A 181 20.16 17.31 -22.00
C PRO A 181 19.91 16.56 -23.32
N GLU A 182 19.99 17.29 -24.42
CA GLU A 182 20.08 16.71 -25.76
C GLU A 182 21.43 16.03 -25.93
N ASN A 183 21.42 14.80 -26.43
CA ASN A 183 22.64 14.09 -26.81
C ASN A 183 22.95 14.37 -28.28
N ASP A 184 24.17 14.86 -28.53
CA ASP A 184 24.76 15.17 -29.83
C ASP A 184 25.20 13.93 -30.64
N GLY A 185 24.48 12.81 -30.50
CA GLY A 185 24.70 11.57 -31.26
C GLY A 185 25.36 10.42 -30.49
N ALA A 186 25.56 10.54 -29.17
CA ALA A 186 25.91 9.42 -28.30
C ALA A 186 24.64 8.79 -27.70
N SER A 187 24.51 7.46 -27.75
CA SER A 187 23.41 6.78 -27.06
C SER A 187 23.40 7.14 -25.57
N PRO A 188 22.22 7.34 -24.95
CA PRO A 188 22.12 7.71 -23.54
C PRO A 188 22.94 6.75 -22.66
N ALA A 189 23.73 7.29 -21.74
CA ALA A 189 24.71 6.57 -20.91
C ALA A 189 24.06 5.70 -19.80
N GLY A 190 22.99 4.97 -20.14
CA GLY A 190 22.18 4.17 -19.23
C GLY A 190 20.90 4.86 -18.77
N LEU A 191 20.22 4.21 -17.84
CA LEU A 191 19.01 4.68 -17.17
C LEU A 191 19.31 4.98 -15.70
N ARG A 192 18.51 5.85 -15.09
CA ARG A 192 18.60 6.21 -13.67
C ARG A 192 17.20 6.35 -13.07
N THR A 193 17.13 6.18 -11.76
CA THR A 193 15.97 6.56 -10.96
C THR A 193 16.17 7.96 -10.41
N LEU A 194 15.15 8.80 -10.52
CA LEU A 194 15.06 10.11 -9.88
C LEU A 194 14.00 10.05 -8.78
N PHE A 195 14.23 10.72 -7.67
CA PHE A 195 13.22 10.81 -6.61
C PHE A 195 13.27 12.15 -5.88
N ALA A 196 12.12 12.59 -5.39
CA ALA A 196 11.97 13.73 -4.49
C ALA A 196 11.27 13.27 -3.21
N GLY A 197 11.84 13.57 -2.05
CA GLY A 197 11.38 13.12 -0.72
C GLY A 197 12.51 13.12 0.30
N ASP A 198 12.21 12.87 1.57
CA ASP A 198 13.22 12.84 2.64
C ASP A 198 13.99 11.51 2.75
N GLY A 199 13.63 10.53 1.90
CA GLY A 199 14.21 9.18 1.90
C GLY A 199 13.80 8.32 3.10
N ASN A 200 12.95 8.82 4.00
CA ASN A 200 12.38 8.05 5.10
C ASN A 200 11.15 7.29 4.58
N VAL A 201 11.39 6.25 3.78
CA VAL A 201 10.34 5.36 3.31
C VAL A 201 9.84 4.52 4.48
N GLN A 202 8.65 4.82 5.00
CA GLN A 202 7.92 3.86 5.83
C GLN A 202 7.23 2.88 4.89
N ALA A 203 7.62 1.61 4.96
CA ALA A 203 6.92 0.55 4.25
C ALA A 203 5.46 0.51 4.75
N PRO A 204 4.47 0.34 3.86
CA PRO A 204 3.09 0.18 4.27
C PRO A 204 2.99 -0.99 5.26
N GLU A 205 2.19 -0.80 6.31
CA GLU A 205 1.98 -1.86 7.29
C GLU A 205 1.36 -3.06 6.54
N PRO A 206 1.96 -4.27 6.63
CA PRO A 206 1.46 -5.41 5.89
C PRO A 206 0.02 -5.70 6.30
N ASP A 207 -0.86 -5.83 5.31
CA ASP A 207 -2.32 -6.05 5.43
C ASP A 207 -2.69 -7.32 6.25
N HIS A 208 -1.69 -8.14 6.58
CA HIS A 208 -1.81 -9.31 7.44
C HIS A 208 -0.72 -9.35 8.51
N HIS A 209 -1.13 -9.25 9.78
CA HIS A 209 -0.33 -9.70 10.91
C HIS A 209 -0.25 -11.23 10.94
N GLY A 210 0.55 -11.80 10.06
CA GLY A 210 0.76 -13.23 10.01
C GLY A 210 1.80 -13.59 8.96
N VAL A 211 2.90 -14.20 9.40
CA VAL A 211 3.83 -14.83 8.46
C VAL A 211 3.05 -15.94 7.76
N ASP A 212 2.97 -15.86 6.43
CA ASP A 212 2.25 -16.85 5.63
C ASP A 212 2.69 -18.27 6.00
N LEU A 213 1.74 -19.15 6.31
CA LEU A 213 2.00 -20.52 6.79
C LEU A 213 2.90 -21.31 5.82
N HIS A 214 2.84 -20.96 4.52
CA HIS A 214 3.67 -21.53 3.46
C HIS A 214 5.14 -21.11 3.52
N HIS A 215 5.45 -19.93 4.06
CA HIS A 215 6.82 -19.43 4.24
C HIS A 215 7.46 -19.89 5.56
N MET A 216 6.66 -20.38 6.52
CA MET A 216 7.16 -20.92 7.80
C MET A 216 7.71 -22.35 7.71
N GLY A 217 7.80 -22.92 6.50
CA GLY A 217 7.95 -24.35 6.21
C GLY A 217 8.96 -25.12 7.07
N ALA A 218 10.10 -24.54 7.44
CA ALA A 218 11.07 -25.22 8.31
C ALA A 218 10.71 -25.18 9.81
N LYS A 219 10.27 -24.02 10.32
CA LYS A 219 9.94 -23.84 11.75
C LYS A 219 8.63 -24.52 12.14
N LEU A 220 7.62 -24.48 11.27
CA LEU A 220 6.33 -25.13 11.49
C LEU A 220 6.48 -26.66 11.54
N ARG A 221 7.25 -27.24 10.61
CA ARG A 221 7.53 -28.69 10.60
C ARG A 221 8.26 -29.15 11.86
N ALA A 222 9.23 -28.37 12.34
CA ALA A 222 9.95 -28.67 13.59
C ALA A 222 9.01 -28.64 14.81
N HIS A 223 8.07 -27.69 14.86
CA HIS A 223 7.09 -27.60 15.94
C HIS A 223 6.14 -28.81 15.96
N TRP A 224 5.61 -29.21 14.80
CA TRP A 224 4.76 -30.40 14.68
C TRP A 224 5.50 -31.70 15.03
N LEU A 225 6.75 -31.85 14.60
CA LEU A 225 7.60 -32.97 15.00
C LEU A 225 7.82 -33.01 16.52
N GLY A 226 8.05 -31.85 17.15
CA GLY A 226 8.18 -31.72 18.59
C GLY A 226 6.89 -32.12 19.34
N LEU A 227 5.73 -31.65 18.87
CA LEU A 227 4.43 -31.95 19.47
C LEU A 227 4.11 -33.45 19.37
N LEU A 228 4.33 -34.05 18.20
CA LEU A 228 4.13 -35.49 17.97
C LEU A 228 5.07 -36.34 18.82
N GLY A 229 6.35 -35.95 18.92
CA GLY A 229 7.34 -36.62 19.75
C GLY A 229 6.98 -36.58 21.23
N PHE A 230 6.59 -35.41 21.74
CA PHE A 230 6.15 -35.24 23.12
C PHE A 230 4.87 -36.03 23.42
N GLY A 231 3.89 -36.00 22.51
CA GLY A 231 2.66 -36.79 22.61
C GLY A 231 2.92 -38.29 22.67
N ALA A 232 3.84 -38.80 21.86
CA ALA A 232 4.21 -40.22 21.87
C ALA A 232 4.79 -40.66 23.22
N VAL A 233 5.65 -39.82 23.84
CA VAL A 233 6.22 -40.12 25.17
C VAL A 233 5.11 -40.18 26.23
N ILE A 234 4.17 -39.24 26.22
CA ILE A 234 3.04 -39.25 27.16
C ILE A 234 2.22 -40.53 27.01
N VAL A 235 1.91 -40.95 25.79
CA VAL A 235 1.15 -42.17 25.52
C VAL A 235 1.87 -43.41 26.05
N VAL A 236 3.18 -43.51 25.86
CA VAL A 236 4.00 -44.62 26.37
C VAL A 236 4.00 -44.65 27.90
N VAL A 237 4.17 -43.50 28.55
CA VAL A 237 4.14 -43.41 30.02
C VAL A 237 2.76 -43.79 30.57
N ALA A 238 1.68 -43.32 29.95
CA ALA A 238 0.32 -43.68 30.33
C ALA A 238 0.06 -45.19 30.15
N PHE A 239 0.50 -45.77 29.04
CA PHE A 239 0.37 -47.20 28.76
C PHE A 239 1.18 -48.05 29.74
N ALA A 240 2.43 -47.67 30.04
CA ALA A 240 3.26 -48.34 31.04
C ALA A 240 2.63 -48.24 32.43
N GLY A 241 2.12 -47.06 32.81
CA GLY A 241 1.40 -46.87 34.07
C GLY A 241 0.14 -47.73 34.16
N PHE A 242 -0.60 -47.86 33.07
CA PHE A 242 -1.76 -48.76 32.98
C PHE A 242 -1.36 -50.23 33.15
N LEU A 243 -0.31 -50.69 32.45
CA LEU A 243 0.20 -52.06 32.61
C LEU A 243 0.75 -52.34 34.00
N LEU A 244 1.40 -51.37 34.66
CA LEU A 244 1.85 -51.54 36.04
C LEU A 244 0.68 -51.61 37.01
N ARG A 245 -0.38 -50.83 36.77
CA ARG A 245 -1.58 -50.81 37.63
C ARG A 245 -2.46 -52.04 37.46
N TYR A 246 -2.55 -52.60 36.26
CA TYR A 246 -3.51 -53.65 35.92
C TYR A 246 -2.90 -54.95 35.38
N GLY A 247 -1.60 -54.99 35.07
CA GLY A 247 -0.97 -56.04 34.26
C GLY A 247 -0.12 -57.08 35.00
N PHE A 248 0.08 -57.01 36.32
CA PHE A 248 0.87 -58.01 37.05
C PHE A 248 0.27 -58.39 38.40
N SER A 249 -0.73 -59.28 38.45
CA SER A 249 -0.96 -60.11 39.67
C SER A 249 -1.85 -61.36 39.50
N THR A 250 -1.76 -62.13 38.42
CA THR A 250 -2.50 -63.42 38.35
C THR A 250 -1.64 -64.68 38.28
N SER A 251 -0.30 -64.61 38.26
CA SER A 251 0.53 -65.82 38.16
C SER A 251 1.72 -65.95 39.14
N TYR A 252 1.71 -65.28 40.30
CA TYR A 252 2.68 -65.62 41.36
C TYR A 252 2.08 -66.66 42.35
N GLN A 253 2.08 -67.94 41.96
CA GLN A 253 1.67 -69.08 42.82
C GLN A 253 2.87 -69.89 43.33
N GLY A 254 3.86 -69.23 43.94
CA GLY A 254 5.19 -69.87 44.07
C GLY A 254 5.86 -69.89 45.44
N ARG A 255 5.19 -69.69 46.58
CA ARG A 255 5.89 -69.84 47.89
C ARG A 255 5.07 -70.21 49.13
N SER A 256 3.75 -70.37 49.04
CA SER A 256 2.90 -70.71 50.19
C SER A 256 2.92 -72.20 50.56
N ASN A 257 3.22 -73.10 49.61
CA ASN A 257 3.21 -74.55 49.88
C ASN A 257 4.45 -75.06 50.65
N GLN A 258 5.59 -74.37 50.61
CA GLN A 258 6.76 -74.78 51.41
C GLN A 258 6.59 -74.50 52.90
N LEU A 259 5.87 -73.44 53.27
CA LEU A 259 5.55 -73.13 54.67
C LEU A 259 4.54 -74.14 55.25
N ARG A 260 3.59 -74.61 54.44
CA ARG A 260 2.58 -75.58 54.87
C ARG A 260 3.16 -76.97 55.15
N LEU A 261 4.15 -77.40 54.37
CA LEU A 261 4.88 -78.66 54.60
C LEU A 261 5.73 -78.62 55.87
N ARG A 262 6.39 -77.49 56.16
CA ARG A 262 7.22 -77.33 57.37
C ARG A 262 6.40 -77.38 58.66
N TYR A 263 5.16 -76.85 58.64
CA TYR A 263 4.25 -76.92 59.78
C TYR A 263 3.79 -78.35 60.11
N HIS A 264 3.55 -79.19 59.09
CA HIS A 264 3.09 -80.57 59.30
C HIS A 264 4.20 -81.55 59.73
N LEU A 265 5.46 -81.21 59.50
CA LEU A 265 6.61 -81.99 59.99
C LEU A 265 6.89 -81.71 61.47
N ASN A 266 6.86 -80.45 61.89
CA ASN A 266 7.11 -80.09 63.29
C ASN A 266 6.02 -80.58 64.26
N ARG A 267 4.80 -80.86 63.78
CA ARG A 267 3.70 -81.38 64.61
C ARG A 267 3.75 -82.89 64.87
N ARG A 268 4.64 -83.63 64.18
CA ARG A 268 4.83 -85.08 64.36
C ARG A 268 6.09 -85.45 65.16
N GLY A 269 6.85 -84.46 65.61
CA GLY A 269 8.04 -84.66 66.46
C GLY A 269 7.75 -84.62 67.98
N ASP A 270 6.56 -84.17 68.39
CA ASP A 270 6.17 -83.97 69.79
C ASP A 270 5.04 -84.92 70.24
N GLN A 271 5.02 -86.16 69.73
CA GLN A 271 4.23 -87.27 70.30
C GLN A 271 5.12 -88.41 70.78
#